data_AF-A0A1W9UHN6-F1
#
_entry.id   AF-A0A1W9UHN6-F1
#
_cell.length_a   1.000
_cell.length_b   1.000
_cell.length_c   1.000
_cell.angle_alpha   90.00
_cell.angle_beta   90.00
_cell.angle_gamma   90.00
#
_symmetry.space_group_name_H-M   'P 1'
#
loop_
_entity.id
_entity.type
_entity.pdbx_description
1 polymer ?
#
loop_
_entity_poly.entity_id
_entity_poly.type
_entity_poly.pdbx_seq_one_letter_code
_entity_poly.pdbx_strand_id
1 'polypeptide(L)'
;GSSMTKRRGERKGRLRQGIDPDTKKWQEEAATNVGALSAKQRYDRQRVRLRLDVPPWLKTAVEETAENEESSISQLGAFLLAWALRLYRQGSPELIKTLAENKCPSQALKIKYDLLIPEEIGLFLSERGH
;
A
#
# COMPACT_ATOMS: atom_id res chain seq x y z
N GLY A 1 -10.57 59.17 -31.10
CA GLY A 1 -9.51 58.30 -30.59
C GLY A 1 -9.48 57.03 -31.41
N SER A 2 -8.53 56.91 -32.33
CA SER A 2 -8.40 55.74 -33.21
C SER A 2 -7.49 54.69 -32.57
N SER A 3 -8.07 53.51 -32.36
CA SER A 3 -7.47 52.32 -31.75
C SER A 3 -6.46 51.66 -32.71
N MET A 4 -5.18 51.68 -32.36
CA MET A 4 -4.13 50.87 -33.00
C MET A 4 -4.16 49.44 -32.45
N THR A 5 -4.62 48.50 -33.27
CA THR A 5 -4.48 47.07 -33.03
C THR A 5 -3.06 46.60 -33.38
N LYS A 6 -2.27 46.23 -32.37
CA LYS A 6 -0.95 45.59 -32.55
C LYS A 6 -1.12 44.17 -33.12
N ARG A 7 -0.55 43.93 -34.30
CA ARG A 7 -0.42 42.60 -34.92
C ARG A 7 0.43 41.67 -34.03
N ARG A 8 -0.17 40.61 -33.49
CA ARG A 8 0.54 39.50 -32.83
C ARG A 8 1.32 38.72 -33.90
N GLY A 9 2.64 38.73 -33.82
CA GLY A 9 3.49 37.85 -34.61
C GLY A 9 3.20 36.38 -34.30
N GLU A 10 3.02 35.58 -35.35
CA GLU A 10 2.92 34.13 -35.28
C GLU A 10 4.19 33.54 -34.64
N ARG A 11 4.06 32.92 -33.46
CA ARG A 11 5.13 32.10 -32.89
C ARG A 11 5.13 30.76 -33.62
N LYS A 12 6.07 30.59 -34.56
CA LYS A 12 6.47 29.27 -35.09
C LYS A 12 7.16 28.48 -33.97
N GLY A 13 6.37 27.68 -33.25
CA GLY A 13 6.84 26.77 -32.21
C GLY A 13 5.92 25.57 -32.12
N ARG A 14 5.70 24.85 -33.22
CA ARG A 14 5.06 23.54 -33.17
C ARG A 14 6.05 22.54 -32.57
N LEU A 15 6.07 22.43 -31.25
CA LEU A 15 6.51 21.21 -30.56
C LEU A 15 5.43 20.14 -30.79
N ARG A 16 5.42 19.57 -32.00
CA ARG A 16 4.63 18.38 -32.36
C ARG A 16 5.44 17.51 -33.30
N GLN A 17 6.61 17.09 -32.87
CA GLN A 17 7.27 15.90 -33.38
C GLN A 17 7.89 15.22 -32.17
N GLY A 18 7.64 13.91 -32.04
CA GLY A 18 7.90 13.11 -30.86
C GLY A 18 9.29 13.37 -30.28
N ILE A 19 9.34 13.47 -28.96
CA ILE A 19 10.60 13.43 -28.23
C ILE A 19 11.36 12.21 -28.75
N ASP A 20 12.55 12.47 -29.27
CA ASP A 20 13.47 11.44 -29.76
C ASP A 20 13.64 10.35 -28.68
N PRO A 21 13.54 9.04 -29.02
CA PRO A 21 13.51 7.97 -28.02
C PRO A 21 14.71 7.98 -27.07
N ASP A 22 15.87 8.38 -27.58
CA ASP A 22 17.10 8.49 -26.79
C ASP A 22 17.07 9.71 -25.87
N THR A 23 16.49 10.81 -26.33
CA THR A 23 16.23 11.99 -25.49
C THR A 23 15.19 11.68 -24.39
N LYS A 24 14.20 10.83 -24.67
CA LYS A 24 13.20 10.39 -23.70
C LYS A 24 13.79 9.44 -22.66
N LYS A 25 14.60 8.45 -23.09
CA LYS A 25 15.38 7.59 -22.20
C LYS A 25 16.34 8.40 -21.35
N TRP A 26 17.06 9.36 -21.95
CA TRP A 26 17.96 10.24 -21.24
C TRP A 26 17.22 11.12 -20.21
N GLN A 27 16.01 11.60 -20.52
CA GLN A 27 15.18 12.31 -19.53
C GLN A 27 14.70 11.40 -18.39
N GLU A 28 14.29 10.17 -18.69
CA GLU A 28 13.88 9.18 -17.70
C GLU A 28 15.07 8.75 -16.81
N GLU A 29 16.26 8.60 -17.39
CA GLU A 29 17.51 8.26 -16.69
C GLU A 29 18.08 9.46 -15.90
N ALA A 30 18.09 10.66 -16.47
CA ALA A 30 18.58 11.88 -15.80
C ALA A 30 17.65 12.33 -14.66
N ALA A 31 16.34 12.08 -14.77
CA ALA A 31 15.39 12.29 -13.67
C ALA A 31 15.55 11.25 -12.54
N THR A 32 16.18 10.11 -12.83
CA THR A 32 16.36 9.02 -11.88
C THR A 32 17.84 8.87 -11.55
N ASN A 33 18.34 9.72 -10.66
CA ASN A 33 19.70 9.58 -10.13
C ASN A 33 19.72 8.35 -9.18
N VAL A 34 19.74 7.13 -9.75
CA VAL A 34 19.60 5.85 -9.01
C VAL A 34 20.72 5.68 -7.98
N GLY A 35 21.90 6.25 -8.24
CA GLY A 35 23.03 6.29 -7.32
C GLY A 35 22.91 7.31 -6.16
N ALA A 36 22.00 8.28 -6.25
CA ALA A 36 21.78 9.30 -5.21
C ALA A 36 20.68 8.92 -4.20
N LEU A 37 20.03 7.76 -4.38
CA LEU A 37 18.97 7.31 -3.48
C LEU A 37 19.58 6.57 -2.28
N SER A 38 19.29 7.07 -1.08
CA SER A 38 19.61 6.36 0.15
C SER A 38 18.94 4.98 0.17
N ALA A 39 19.48 4.05 0.95
CA ALA A 39 18.89 2.71 1.09
C ALA A 39 17.40 2.78 1.51
N LYS A 40 17.06 3.76 2.37
CA LYS A 40 15.68 4.06 2.77
C LYS A 40 14.82 4.50 1.59
N GLN A 41 15.31 5.40 0.73
CA GLN A 41 14.55 5.86 -0.45
C GLN A 41 14.36 4.77 -1.49
N ARG A 42 15.34 3.87 -1.67
CA ARG A 42 15.21 2.68 -2.52
C ARG A 42 14.17 1.72 -1.97
N TYR A 43 14.22 1.45 -0.68
CA TYR A 43 13.22 0.64 0.02
C TYR A 43 11.81 1.25 -0.12
N ASP A 44 11.65 2.54 0.20
CA ASP A 44 10.36 3.23 0.14
C ASP A 44 9.77 3.28 -1.27
N ARG A 45 10.59 3.36 -2.33
CA ARG A 45 10.14 3.28 -3.72
C ARG A 45 9.64 1.89 -4.13
N GLN A 46 10.12 0.83 -3.47
CA GLN A 46 9.69 -0.55 -3.72
C GLN A 46 8.49 -0.95 -2.85
N ARG A 47 8.09 -0.13 -1.87
CA ARG A 47 6.95 -0.44 -1.00
C ARG A 47 5.65 -0.43 -1.80
N VAL A 48 4.98 -1.58 -1.78
CA VAL A 48 3.61 -1.71 -2.25
C VAL A 48 2.67 -1.48 -1.07
N ARG A 49 1.71 -0.57 -1.22
CA ARG A 49 0.67 -0.36 -0.21
C ARG A 49 -0.38 -1.47 -0.32
N LEU A 50 -0.58 -2.20 0.76
CA LEU A 50 -1.68 -3.14 0.90
C LEU A 50 -2.89 -2.40 1.48
N ARG A 51 -4.05 -2.50 0.83
CA ARG A 51 -5.33 -2.03 1.39
C ARG A 51 -6.10 -3.25 1.87
N LEU A 52 -6.45 -3.25 3.15
CA LEU A 52 -7.21 -4.30 3.80
C LEU A 52 -8.48 -3.71 4.39
N ASP A 53 -9.59 -4.43 4.22
CA ASP A 53 -10.82 -4.15 4.96
C ASP A 53 -10.69 -4.86 6.31
N VAL A 54 -10.53 -4.08 7.38
CA VAL A 54 -10.36 -4.58 8.74
C VAL A 54 -11.41 -3.96 9.67
N PRO A 55 -11.92 -4.71 10.67
CA PRO A 55 -12.80 -4.13 11.67
C PRO A 55 -12.12 -2.99 12.45
N PRO A 56 -12.87 -1.97 12.91
CA PRO A 56 -12.29 -0.82 13.63
C PRO A 56 -11.50 -1.22 14.88
N TRP A 57 -12.01 -2.17 15.67
CA TRP A 57 -11.33 -2.65 16.88
C TRP A 57 -9.96 -3.28 16.59
N LEU A 58 -9.82 -3.96 15.45
CA LEU A 58 -8.53 -4.57 15.06
C LEU A 58 -7.54 -3.48 14.70
N LYS A 59 -7.99 -2.45 13.98
CA LYS A 59 -7.16 -1.28 13.67
C LYS A 59 -6.66 -0.64 14.96
N THR A 60 -7.56 -0.33 15.91
CA THR A 60 -7.20 0.28 17.20
C THR A 60 -6.15 -0.54 17.94
N ALA A 61 -6.36 -1.85 18.06
CA ALA A 61 -5.41 -2.71 18.77
C ALA A 61 -4.00 -2.72 18.12
N VAL A 62 -3.93 -2.66 16.79
CA VAL A 62 -2.63 -2.54 16.08
C VAL A 62 -2.01 -1.16 16.29
N GLU A 63 -2.81 -0.10 16.38
CA GLU A 63 -2.34 1.27 16.68
C GLU A 63 -1.70 1.35 18.06
N GLU A 64 -2.40 0.90 19.10
CA GLU A 64 -1.91 0.88 20.48
C GLU A 64 -0.65 0.01 20.63
N THR A 65 -0.65 -1.17 20.00
CA THR A 65 0.52 -2.05 20.05
C THR A 65 1.72 -1.40 19.33
N ALA A 66 1.49 -0.68 18.23
CA ALA A 66 2.56 0.03 17.53
C ALA A 66 3.13 1.17 18.38
N GLU A 67 2.29 1.90 19.11
CA GLU A 67 2.73 2.93 20.05
C GLU A 67 3.59 2.34 21.17
N ASN A 68 3.15 1.24 21.79
CA ASN A 68 3.88 0.56 22.86
C ASN A 68 5.24 0.01 22.40
N GLU A 69 5.32 -0.45 21.16
CA GLU A 69 6.55 -0.99 20.55
C GLU A 69 7.39 0.09 19.84
N GLU A 70 7.06 1.37 20.02
CA GLU A 70 7.73 2.52 19.37
C GLU A 70 7.89 2.35 17.84
N SER A 71 6.89 1.76 17.20
CA SER A 71 6.90 1.40 15.79
C SER A 71 5.79 2.09 15.01
N SER A 72 5.88 2.07 13.68
CA SER A 72 4.74 2.50 12.86
C SER A 72 3.73 1.36 12.70
N ILE A 73 2.45 1.71 12.67
CA ILE A 73 1.32 0.80 12.40
C ILE A 73 1.60 -0.06 11.15
N SER A 74 2.16 0.54 10.11
CA SER A 74 2.49 -0.16 8.87
C SER A 74 3.63 -1.17 9.03
N GLN A 75 4.63 -0.88 9.86
CA GLN A 75 5.73 -1.80 10.13
C GLN A 75 5.28 -2.95 11.02
N LEU A 76 4.58 -2.64 12.11
CA LEU A 76 4.03 -3.67 13.01
C LEU A 76 3.03 -4.56 12.26
N GLY A 77 2.07 -3.98 11.54
CA GLY A 77 1.09 -4.74 10.76
C GLY A 77 1.74 -5.61 9.69
N ALA A 78 2.77 -5.12 8.99
CA ALA A 78 3.52 -5.93 8.04
C ALA A 78 4.30 -7.07 8.71
N PHE A 79 4.88 -6.83 9.89
CA PHE A 79 5.57 -7.84 10.68
C PHE A 79 4.62 -8.95 11.14
N LEU A 80 3.48 -8.57 11.75
CA LEU A 80 2.47 -9.52 12.22
C LEU A 80 1.91 -10.36 11.06
N LEU A 81 1.63 -9.74 9.92
CA LEU A 81 1.15 -10.45 8.72
C LEU A 81 2.21 -11.42 8.19
N ALA A 82 3.48 -11.01 8.11
CA ALA A 82 4.56 -11.87 7.66
C ALA A 82 4.75 -13.07 8.61
N TRP A 83 4.64 -12.84 9.92
CA TRP A 83 4.73 -13.89 10.94
C TRP A 83 3.57 -14.88 10.84
N ALA A 84 2.33 -14.40 10.72
CA ALA A 84 1.16 -15.25 10.54
C ALA A 84 1.27 -16.12 9.28
N LEU A 85 1.74 -15.54 8.16
CA LEU A 85 1.98 -16.28 6.91
C LEU A 85 3.07 -17.35 7.07
N ARG A 86 4.13 -17.07 7.83
CA ARG A 86 5.15 -18.07 8.16
C ARG A 86 4.55 -19.22 8.95
N LEU A 87 3.81 -18.95 10.03
CA LEU A 87 3.15 -19.99 10.84
C LEU A 87 2.18 -20.84 10.02
N TYR A 88 1.42 -20.21 9.14
CA TYR A 88 0.52 -20.91 8.23
C TYR A 88 1.28 -21.89 7.32
N ARG A 89 2.37 -21.43 6.70
CA ARG A 89 3.21 -22.27 5.82
C ARG A 89 3.92 -23.40 6.56
N GLN A 90 4.22 -23.19 7.84
CA GLN A 90 4.82 -24.22 8.70
C GLN A 90 3.81 -25.26 9.19
N GLY A 91 2.52 -25.08 8.91
CA GLY A 91 1.50 -26.04 9.28
C GLY A 91 1.01 -25.89 10.73
N SER A 92 1.04 -24.68 11.30
CA SER A 92 0.54 -24.46 12.67
C SER A 92 -0.91 -24.95 12.80
N PRO A 93 -1.16 -25.98 13.63
CA PRO A 93 -2.45 -26.67 13.66
C PRO A 93 -3.57 -25.77 14.16
N GLU A 94 -3.28 -24.94 15.17
CA GLU A 94 -4.23 -23.96 15.71
C GLU A 94 -4.65 -22.96 14.63
N LEU A 95 -3.68 -22.35 13.93
CA LEU A 95 -3.98 -21.38 12.88
C LEU A 95 -4.75 -22.00 11.71
N ILE A 96 -4.37 -23.21 11.27
CA ILE A 96 -5.07 -23.93 10.20
C ILE A 96 -6.51 -24.24 10.60
N LYS A 97 -6.71 -24.72 11.83
CA LYS A 97 -8.02 -25.03 12.38
C LYS A 97 -8.89 -23.77 12.41
N THR A 98 -8.42 -22.70 13.03
CA THR A 98 -9.15 -21.43 13.12
C THR A 98 -9.48 -20.88 11.72
N LEU A 99 -8.54 -20.94 10.77
CA LEU A 99 -8.80 -20.54 9.38
C LEU A 99 -9.82 -21.42 8.67
N ALA A 100 -9.93 -22.71 9.01
CA ALA A 100 -10.91 -23.59 8.41
C ALA A 100 -12.32 -23.33 8.97
N GLU A 101 -12.41 -23.09 10.28
CA GLU A 101 -13.68 -22.89 11.00
C GLU A 101 -14.34 -21.55 10.67
N ASN A 102 -13.58 -20.55 10.26
CA ASN A 102 -14.08 -19.19 10.03
C ASN A 102 -14.24 -18.80 8.54
N LYS A 103 -14.30 -19.79 7.65
CA LYS A 103 -14.60 -19.57 6.23
C LYS A 103 -16.10 -19.50 6.01
N CYS A 104 -16.55 -18.44 5.34
CA CYS A 104 -17.93 -18.28 4.88
C CYS A 104 -17.95 -18.21 3.34
N PRO A 105 -18.94 -18.76 2.63
CA PRO A 105 -19.02 -18.60 1.16
C PRO A 105 -18.98 -17.13 0.74
N SER A 106 -18.09 -16.80 -0.20
CA SER A 106 -17.99 -15.43 -0.73
C SER A 106 -18.97 -15.19 -1.87
N GLN A 107 -19.47 -13.96 -1.96
CA GLN A 107 -20.33 -13.53 -3.07
C GLN A 107 -19.52 -12.97 -4.27
N ALA A 108 -18.22 -12.75 -4.11
CA ALA A 108 -17.38 -12.19 -5.16
C ALA A 108 -17.01 -13.25 -6.22
N LEU A 109 -17.18 -12.90 -7.51
CA LEU A 109 -17.07 -13.82 -8.67
C LEU A 109 -15.76 -14.64 -8.76
N LYS A 110 -14.67 -14.19 -8.11
CA LYS A 110 -13.34 -14.83 -8.15
C LYS A 110 -12.90 -15.41 -6.80
N ILE A 111 -13.68 -15.24 -5.75
CA ILE A 111 -13.33 -15.66 -4.39
C ILE A 111 -14.35 -16.71 -3.96
N LYS A 112 -13.86 -17.85 -3.44
CA LYS A 112 -14.75 -18.93 -3.00
C LYS A 112 -15.28 -18.71 -1.58
N TYR A 113 -14.44 -18.15 -0.71
CA TYR A 113 -14.77 -17.95 0.70
C TYR A 113 -14.25 -16.61 1.20
N ASP A 114 -15.09 -15.90 1.96
CA ASP A 114 -14.70 -14.81 2.84
C ASP A 114 -14.15 -15.41 4.13
N LEU A 115 -13.16 -14.74 4.71
CA LEU A 115 -12.62 -15.12 6.01
C LEU A 115 -13.19 -14.17 7.07
N LEU A 116 -13.94 -14.74 8.00
CA LEU A 116 -14.45 -14.01 9.16
C LEU A 116 -13.41 -14.05 10.28
N ILE A 117 -13.36 -12.99 11.10
CA ILE A 117 -12.51 -12.98 12.28
C ILE A 117 -13.38 -13.46 13.46
N PRO A 118 -12.95 -14.48 14.23
CA PRO A 118 -13.70 -14.99 15.37
C PRO A 118 -14.07 -13.88 16.36
N GLU A 119 -15.30 -13.92 16.88
CA GLU A 119 -15.80 -12.91 17.82
C GLU A 119 -14.99 -12.87 19.12
N GLU A 120 -14.46 -14.01 19.57
CA GLU A 120 -13.65 -14.12 20.78
C GLU A 120 -12.36 -13.29 20.66
N ILE A 121 -11.77 -13.23 19.45
CA ILE A 121 -10.62 -12.37 19.17
C ILE A 121 -11.05 -10.90 19.22
N GLY A 122 -12.22 -10.58 18.66
CA GLY A 122 -12.79 -9.24 18.72
C GLY A 122 -13.01 -8.75 20.16
N LEU A 123 -13.60 -9.59 21.02
CA LEU A 123 -13.80 -9.31 22.44
C LEU A 123 -12.47 -9.11 23.17
N PHE A 124 -11.53 -10.03 23.00
CA PHE A 124 -10.21 -9.94 23.64
C PHE A 124 -9.46 -8.65 23.32
N LEU A 125 -9.52 -8.20 22.07
CA LEU A 125 -8.88 -6.96 21.63
C LEU A 125 -9.65 -5.71 22.06
N SER A 126 -10.96 -5.81 22.24
CA SER A 126 -11.80 -4.69 22.69
C SER A 126 -11.69 -4.47 24.20
N GLU A 127 -11.56 -5.54 25.00
CA GLU A 127 -11.39 -5.46 26.45
C GLU A 127 -10.06 -4.83 26.89
N ARG A 128 -9.05 -4.84 26.01
CA ARG A 128 -7.77 -4.16 26.23
C ARG A 128 -7.75 -2.70 25.79
N GLY A 129 -8.78 -2.23 25.09
CA GLY A 129 -8.93 -0.86 24.58
C GLY A 129 -9.66 0.10 25.54
N HIS A 130 -9.64 -0.17 26.85
CA HIS A 130 -10.22 0.67 27.90
C HIS A 130 -9.19 1.06 28.97
#